data_AF-A0A6P4DXX0-F1
#
_entry.id   AF-A0A6P4DXX0-F1
#
_cell.length_a   1.000
_cell.length_b   1.000
_cell.length_c   1.000
_cell.angle_alpha   90.00
_cell.angle_beta   90.00
_cell.angle_gamma   90.00
#
_symmetry.space_group_name_H-M   'P 1'
#
loop_
_entity.id
_entity.type
_entity.pdbx_description
1 polymer ?
#
loop_
_entity_poly.entity_id
_entity_poly.type
_entity_poly.pdbx_seq_one_letter_code
_entity_poly.pdbx_strand_id
1 'polypeptide(L)'
;MFFKKFVACALICGFVIDVLANNQKMKPFINLISEPNSEGYFKEGTEFKAQCVVFNGEPMWNFSKPQDQIKISDTYILHNKIKEIQFHLTPKHNKMVLMCSHSDSPDLMDQFIINVE
;
A
#
# COMPACT_ATOMS: atom_id res chain seq x y z
N MET A 1 -13.63 7.03 58.42
CA MET A 1 -14.11 8.42 58.25
C MET A 1 -13.62 8.89 56.88
N PHE A 2 -14.42 8.66 55.83
CA PHE A 2 -15.27 9.65 55.14
C PHE A 2 -14.52 10.51 54.10
N PHE A 3 -14.94 10.32 52.85
CA PHE A 3 -14.74 11.10 51.62
C PHE A 3 -14.48 12.61 51.76
N LYS A 4 -13.67 13.15 50.84
CA LYS A 4 -13.78 14.50 50.22
C LYS A 4 -12.87 14.52 48.98
N LYS A 5 -13.35 14.34 47.74
CA LYS A 5 -13.82 15.41 46.80
C LYS A 5 -13.14 16.76 47.05
N PHE A 6 -12.34 17.26 46.11
CA PHE A 6 -12.58 18.53 45.40
C PHE A 6 -11.61 18.71 44.21
N VAL A 7 -12.23 19.03 43.08
CA VAL A 7 -11.66 19.44 41.79
C VAL A 7 -11.31 20.93 41.83
N ALA A 8 -10.38 21.34 40.96
CA ALA A 8 -10.00 22.71 40.55
C ALA A 8 -8.94 23.39 41.46
N CYS A 9 -7.99 24.19 40.97
CA CYS A 9 -7.89 24.88 39.69
C CYS A 9 -6.42 25.28 39.44
N ALA A 10 -5.96 25.02 38.22
CA ALA A 10 -5.11 25.88 37.37
C ALA A 10 -3.71 26.37 37.82
N LEU A 11 -2.81 26.33 36.82
CA LEU A 11 -1.60 27.13 36.60
C LEU A 11 -0.30 26.59 37.21
N ILE A 12 0.45 25.85 36.38
CA ILE A 12 1.74 26.32 35.84
C ILE A 12 1.89 25.72 34.43
N CYS A 13 2.08 26.61 33.47
CA CYS A 13 2.22 26.37 32.04
C CYS A 13 3.31 25.34 31.71
N GLY A 14 2.90 24.12 31.43
CA GLY A 14 3.64 23.17 30.61
C GLY A 14 2.64 22.59 29.64
N PHE A 15 2.33 23.33 28.57
CA PHE A 15 1.71 22.71 27.42
C PHE A 15 2.67 21.61 27.00
N VAL A 16 2.38 20.37 27.38
CA VAL A 16 2.77 19.23 26.57
C VAL A 16 2.01 19.46 25.28
N ILE A 17 2.66 20.18 24.38
CA ILE A 17 2.25 20.25 23.00
C ILE A 17 2.51 18.82 22.54
N ASP A 18 1.49 17.98 22.66
CA ASP A 18 1.42 16.74 21.89
C ASP A 18 1.33 17.21 20.43
N VAL A 19 2.47 17.62 19.88
CA VAL A 19 2.70 17.66 18.44
C VAL A 19 2.81 16.20 18.04
N LEU A 20 1.69 15.49 18.14
CA LEU A 20 1.40 14.37 17.28
C LEU A 20 1.30 14.99 15.89
N ALA A 21 2.45 15.24 15.28
CA ALA A 21 2.56 15.33 13.84
C ALA A 21 1.83 14.10 13.33
N ASN A 22 0.68 14.33 12.70
CA ASN A 22 -0.25 13.29 12.26
C ASN A 22 0.40 12.49 11.12
N ASN A 23 1.43 11.70 11.43
CA ASN A 23 2.12 10.74 10.58
C ASN A 23 1.28 9.45 10.48
N GLN A 24 -0.04 9.60 10.41
CA GLN A 24 -0.91 8.46 10.16
C GLN A 24 -0.64 7.98 8.73
N LYS A 25 -0.09 6.77 8.61
CA LYS A 25 0.15 6.16 7.29
C LYS A 25 -1.18 5.99 6.57
N MET A 26 -1.25 6.51 5.36
CA MET A 26 -2.39 6.32 4.49
C MET A 26 -2.37 4.91 3.92
N LYS A 27 -3.55 4.32 3.72
CA LYS A 27 -3.66 3.02 3.07
C LYS A 27 -3.00 3.11 1.69
N PRO A 28 -2.06 2.19 1.35
CA PRO A 28 -1.54 2.06 0.00
C PRO A 28 -2.67 1.81 -1.00
N PHE A 29 -2.39 2.02 -2.28
CA PHE A 29 -3.29 1.60 -3.34
C PHE A 29 -2.51 1.07 -4.54
N ILE A 30 -3.13 0.13 -5.25
CA ILE A 30 -2.63 -0.40 -6.51
C ILE A 30 -3.22 0.41 -7.66
N ASN A 31 -2.35 1.01 -8.46
CA ASN A 31 -2.73 1.64 -9.71
C ASN A 31 -2.41 0.69 -10.87
N LEU A 32 -3.45 0.17 -11.53
CA LEU A 32 -3.29 -0.69 -12.71
C LEU A 32 -3.01 0.17 -13.94
N ILE A 33 -1.92 -0.13 -14.63
CA ILE A 33 -1.58 0.53 -15.90
C ILE A 33 -2.09 -0.31 -17.07
N SER A 34 -2.01 -1.64 -16.95
CA SER A 34 -2.61 -2.56 -17.92
C SER A 34 -4.08 -2.77 -17.60
N GLU A 35 -4.94 -2.66 -18.61
CA GLU A 35 -6.38 -2.82 -18.48
C GLU A 35 -6.81 -4.26 -18.83
N PRO A 36 -7.69 -4.88 -18.03
CA PRO A 36 -8.33 -6.13 -18.41
C PRO A 36 -9.41 -5.89 -19.47
N ASN A 37 -9.92 -6.97 -20.06
CA ASN A 37 -11.11 -6.93 -20.89
C ASN A 37 -12.37 -6.57 -20.07
N SER A 38 -13.51 -6.42 -20.75
CA SER A 38 -14.80 -6.06 -20.11
C SER A 38 -15.29 -7.04 -19.05
N GLU A 39 -14.78 -8.28 -19.07
CA GLU A 39 -15.12 -9.33 -18.11
C GLU A 39 -14.13 -9.40 -16.94
N GLY A 40 -13.07 -8.57 -16.94
CA GLY A 40 -12.06 -8.53 -15.89
C GLY A 40 -10.92 -9.53 -16.07
N TYR A 41 -10.74 -10.07 -17.28
CA TYR A 41 -9.66 -11.00 -17.62
C TYR A 41 -8.57 -10.30 -18.44
N PHE A 42 -7.33 -10.74 -18.21
CA PHE A 42 -6.20 -10.40 -19.05
C PHE A 42 -5.90 -11.55 -20.00
N LYS A 43 -5.58 -11.21 -21.25
CA LYS A 43 -5.16 -12.20 -22.24
C LYS A 43 -3.74 -12.71 -21.91
N GLU A 44 -3.51 -14.01 -22.09
CA GLU A 44 -2.14 -14.57 -22.07
C GLU A 44 -1.18 -13.78 -22.98
N GLY A 45 0.05 -13.58 -22.52
CA GLY A 45 1.09 -12.85 -23.24
C GLY A 45 0.98 -11.33 -23.15
N THR A 46 -0.05 -10.79 -22.48
CA THR A 46 -0.16 -9.35 -22.24
C THR A 46 0.99 -8.87 -21.34
N GLU A 47 1.60 -7.74 -21.70
CA GLU A 47 2.52 -7.04 -20.80
C GLU A 47 1.71 -6.38 -19.68
N PHE A 48 1.79 -6.97 -18.49
CA PHE A 48 1.13 -6.47 -17.29
C PHE A 48 2.01 -5.45 -16.59
N LYS A 49 1.40 -4.31 -16.23
CA LYS A 49 2.01 -3.22 -15.48
C LYS A 49 1.09 -2.76 -14.36
N ALA A 50 1.66 -2.62 -13.17
CA ALA A 50 0.97 -2.08 -12.01
C ALA A 50 1.95 -1.29 -11.12
N GLN A 51 1.41 -0.29 -10.44
CA GLN A 51 2.15 0.57 -9.51
C GLN A 51 1.63 0.39 -8.10
N CYS A 52 2.56 0.21 -7.16
CA CYS A 52 2.28 0.31 -5.74
C CYS A 52 2.58 1.74 -5.29
N VAL A 53 1.53 2.45 -4.85
CA VAL A 53 1.63 3.84 -4.42
C VAL A 53 1.42 3.92 -2.91
N VAL A 54 2.41 4.49 -2.23
CA VAL A 54 2.35 4.76 -0.79
C VAL A 54 2.63 6.23 -0.52
N PHE A 55 1.95 6.79 0.47
CA PHE A 55 2.20 8.15 0.95
C PHE A 55 3.08 8.11 2.19
N ASN A 56 4.16 8.89 2.19
CA ASN A 56 5.09 8.98 3.33
C ASN A 56 5.68 7.62 3.77
N GLY A 57 6.13 6.80 2.81
CA GLY A 57 6.68 5.48 3.11
C GLY A 57 7.46 4.87 1.94
N GLU A 58 7.93 3.64 2.15
CA GLU A 58 8.56 2.82 1.12
C GLU A 58 7.56 1.78 0.61
N PRO A 59 7.24 1.75 -0.70
CA PRO A 59 6.32 0.77 -1.28
C PRO A 59 6.98 -0.60 -1.39
N MET A 60 6.21 -1.65 -1.08
CA MET A 60 6.62 -3.05 -1.20
C MET A 60 5.56 -3.85 -1.94
N TRP A 61 6.02 -4.73 -2.84
CA TRP A 61 5.20 -5.73 -3.50
C TRP A 61 5.38 -7.09 -2.85
N ASN A 62 4.26 -7.74 -2.55
CA ASN A 62 4.19 -9.15 -2.20
C ASN A 62 3.30 -9.89 -3.18
N PHE A 63 3.64 -11.15 -3.46
CA PHE A 63 2.98 -11.97 -4.44
C PHE A 63 2.57 -13.29 -3.81
N SER A 64 1.33 -13.74 -4.04
CA SER A 64 0.86 -15.03 -3.51
C SER A 64 1.49 -16.25 -4.19
N LYS A 65 2.21 -16.04 -5.29
CA LYS A 65 2.87 -17.09 -6.08
C LYS A 65 4.29 -16.64 -6.45
N PRO A 66 5.26 -17.57 -6.55
CA PRO A 66 6.55 -17.28 -7.15
C PRO A 66 6.37 -16.79 -8.58
N GLN A 67 7.26 -15.91 -9.01
CA GLN A 67 7.29 -15.48 -10.40
C GLN A 67 8.74 -15.36 -10.85
N ASP A 68 8.93 -15.58 -12.15
CA ASP A 68 10.19 -15.37 -12.83
C ASP A 68 10.05 -14.18 -13.79
N GLN A 69 11.01 -13.25 -13.78
CA GLN A 69 11.14 -12.13 -14.74
C GLN A 69 10.29 -10.85 -14.51
N ILE A 70 9.77 -10.57 -13.31
CA ILE A 70 9.35 -9.20 -12.95
C ILE A 70 10.53 -8.24 -13.07
N LYS A 71 10.31 -7.19 -13.86
CA LYS A 71 11.07 -5.96 -13.79
C LYS A 71 10.44 -5.06 -12.74
N ILE A 72 11.26 -4.59 -11.80
CA ILE A 72 10.86 -3.62 -10.77
C ILE A 72 11.54 -2.30 -11.10
N SER A 73 10.79 -1.22 -11.10
CA SER A 73 11.31 0.14 -11.24
C SER A 73 10.75 1.06 -10.16
N ASP A 74 11.63 1.90 -9.61
CA ASP A 74 11.24 2.91 -8.64
C ASP A 74 11.02 4.25 -9.36
N THR A 75 9.88 4.88 -9.10
CA THR A 75 9.50 6.19 -9.63
C THR A 75 9.15 7.13 -8.47
N TYR A 76 9.43 8.42 -8.64
CA TYR A 76 9.16 9.45 -7.65
C TYR A 76 8.17 10.46 -8.23
N ILE A 77 7.01 10.62 -7.61
CA ILE A 77 5.99 11.60 -8.03
C ILE A 77 5.55 12.40 -6.81
N LEU A 78 5.69 13.73 -6.87
CA LEU A 78 5.17 14.66 -5.85
C LEU A 78 5.56 14.26 -4.41
N HIS A 79 6.81 13.83 -4.20
CA HIS A 79 7.38 13.33 -2.93
C HIS A 79 6.91 11.95 -2.48
N ASN A 80 6.08 11.25 -3.26
CA ASN A 80 5.73 9.86 -3.02
C ASN A 80 6.66 8.93 -3.81
N LYS A 81 7.05 7.83 -3.15
CA LYS A 81 7.72 6.72 -3.80
C LYS A 81 6.69 5.78 -4.40
N ILE A 82 6.91 5.40 -5.64
CA ILE A 82 6.08 4.48 -6.39
C ILE A 82 6.98 3.35 -6.87
N LYS A 83 6.52 2.11 -6.66
CA LYS A 83 7.22 0.92 -7.17
C LYS A 83 6.37 0.27 -8.23
N GLU A 84 6.84 0.32 -9.46
CA GLU A 84 6.19 -0.28 -10.62
C GLU A 84 6.73 -1.69 -10.85
N ILE A 85 5.84 -2.59 -11.25
CA ILE A 85 6.17 -3.94 -11.68
C ILE A 85 5.74 -4.13 -13.12
N GLN A 86 6.55 -4.84 -13.89
CA GLN A 86 6.27 -5.18 -15.28
C GLN A 86 6.69 -6.61 -15.58
N PHE A 87 5.78 -7.40 -16.14
CA PHE A 87 6.03 -8.78 -16.59
C PHE A 87 4.99 -9.24 -17.62
N HIS A 88 5.28 -10.32 -18.34
CA HIS A 88 4.34 -10.90 -19.29
C HIS A 88 3.44 -11.93 -18.59
N LEU A 89 2.13 -11.84 -18.84
CA LEU A 89 1.17 -12.78 -18.26
C LEU A 89 1.27 -14.15 -18.91
N THR A 90 1.09 -15.17 -18.08
CA THR A 90 1.09 -16.58 -18.46
C THR A 90 -0.05 -17.25 -17.68
N PRO A 91 -0.50 -18.46 -18.06
CA PRO A 91 -1.57 -19.15 -17.35
C PRO A 91 -1.28 -19.40 -15.86
N LYS A 92 0.02 -19.45 -15.47
CA LYS A 92 0.44 -19.60 -14.06
C LYS A 92 0.02 -18.40 -13.19
N HIS A 93 -0.09 -17.22 -13.79
CA HIS A 93 -0.48 -15.98 -13.13
C HIS A 93 -1.99 -15.88 -12.88
N ASN A 94 -2.81 -16.80 -13.39
CA ASN A 94 -4.24 -16.79 -13.12
C ASN A 94 -4.53 -16.98 -11.61
N LYS A 95 -5.37 -16.12 -11.04
CA LYS A 95 -5.66 -16.02 -9.60
C LYS A 95 -4.43 -15.69 -8.74
N MET A 96 -3.42 -15.04 -9.30
CA MET A 96 -2.29 -14.51 -8.54
C MET A 96 -2.74 -13.26 -7.80
N VAL A 97 -2.47 -13.18 -6.50
CA VAL A 97 -2.75 -12.01 -5.67
C VAL A 97 -1.50 -11.14 -5.63
N LEU A 98 -1.66 -9.89 -6.05
CA LEU A 98 -0.71 -8.81 -5.87
C LEU A 98 -1.06 -8.07 -4.59
N MET A 99 -0.08 -7.81 -3.74
CA MET A 99 -0.27 -7.10 -2.48
C MET A 99 0.70 -5.92 -2.43
N CYS A 100 0.17 -4.71 -2.33
CA CYS A 100 0.94 -3.49 -2.17
C CYS A 100 0.84 -3.02 -0.72
N SER A 101 1.98 -2.85 -0.05
CA SER A 101 2.04 -2.43 1.35
C SER A 101 3.13 -1.39 1.61
N HIS A 102 3.10 -0.77 2.78
CA HIS A 102 4.28 -0.10 3.32
C HIS A 102 5.29 -1.15 3.79
N SER A 103 6.59 -0.96 3.48
CA SER A 103 7.66 -1.88 3.90
C SER A 103 7.75 -2.07 5.42
N ASP A 104 7.41 -1.05 6.19
CA ASP A 104 7.49 -1.01 7.66
C ASP A 104 6.11 -1.13 8.34
N SER A 105 5.05 -1.33 7.57
CA SER A 105 3.69 -1.59 8.08
C SER A 105 2.93 -2.50 7.11
N PRO A 106 3.32 -3.78 7.01
CA PRO A 106 2.78 -4.71 6.03
C PRO A 106 1.28 -4.93 6.18
N ASP A 107 0.74 -4.84 7.41
CA ASP A 107 -0.69 -5.03 7.69
C ASP A 107 -1.60 -3.98 7.00
N LEU A 108 -1.04 -2.82 6.67
CA LEU A 108 -1.73 -1.78 5.91
C LEU A 108 -1.45 -1.96 4.42
N MET A 109 -2.32 -2.70 3.74
CA MET A 109 -2.11 -3.11 2.35
C MET A 109 -3.34 -2.94 1.47
N ASP A 110 -3.10 -2.92 0.18
CA ASP A 110 -4.10 -3.09 -0.87
C ASP A 110 -3.78 -4.35 -1.69
N GLN A 111 -4.81 -4.96 -2.27
CA GLN A 111 -4.66 -6.23 -2.99
C GLN A 111 -5.43 -6.26 -4.30
N PHE A 112 -4.85 -6.94 -5.29
CA PHE A 112 -5.46 -7.14 -6.60
C PHE A 112 -5.27 -8.59 -7.07
N ILE A 113 -6.32 -9.17 -7.66
CA ILE A 113 -6.29 -10.54 -8.18
C ILE A 113 -6.20 -10.48 -9.71
N ILE A 114 -5.15 -11.06 -10.28
CA ILE A 114 -5.02 -11.19 -11.73
C ILE A 114 -5.85 -12.39 -12.20
N ASN A 115 -6.79 -12.16 -13.11
CA ASN A 115 -7.48 -13.24 -13.83
C ASN A 115 -6.90 -13.32 -15.25
N VAL A 116 -6.46 -14.51 -15.67
CA VAL A 116 -5.91 -14.74 -17.02
C VAL A 116 -6.82 -15.71 -17.76
N GLU A 117 -7.16 -15.37 -19.00
CA GLU A 117 -7.90 -16.19 -19.96
C GLU A 117 -6.99 -16.80 -21.04
#